data_AF-A0A2K3QMJ7-F1
#
_entry.id   AF-A0A2K3QMJ7-F1
#
_cell.length_a   1.000
_cell.length_b   1.000
_cell.length_c   1.000
_cell.angle_alpha   90.00
_cell.angle_beta   90.00
_cell.angle_gamma   90.00
#
_symmetry.space_group_name_H-M   'P 1'
#
loop_
_entity.id
_entity.type
_entity.pdbx_description
1 polymer ?
#
loop_
_entity_poly.entity_id
_entity_poly.type
_entity_poly.pdbx_seq_one_letter_code
_entity_poly.pdbx_strand_id
1 'polypeptide(L)'
;MGLLTWVGLRRRNQWESLTLLDHLLTSPLTFLTTQFYRLALFLRGAPFGPPRGRPPIRVVCISDTHDAVVDVPPGDVLVHAGDLTNDGSAADIQRQLDWLKGLPHPLKVVVAGNHDSYFDPRSRSDEDVRSGAELDLDGLVYLEGELTVRDIKGRRVAIFGAPDIPECGPRSFAFQYPPSGQPWLSKVPPQTDILVTHGPPKHHLDVGVGCPHLLREVWRVKPRLHVFGHAHCAYGKESVFFDDMQLAYERLLSRPRRGLVWDLVPNQAWVDMLQVLFHGVHSVLWKWLMGGPGSNRGSLMVNAAQMYKNTGRVKSRAIVVDI
;
A
#
# COMPACT_ATOMS: atom_id res chain seq x y z
N MET A 1 10.74 -6.24 27.94
CA MET A 1 10.96 -7.00 26.68
C MET A 1 11.64 -8.32 27.02
N GLY A 2 11.27 -9.43 26.37
CA GLY A 2 11.93 -10.72 26.59
C GLY A 2 13.28 -10.83 25.85
N LEU A 3 14.12 -11.78 26.24
CA LEU A 3 15.45 -12.03 25.66
C LEU A 3 15.41 -12.16 24.13
N LEU A 4 14.45 -12.92 23.59
CA LEU A 4 14.30 -13.15 22.14
C LEU A 4 13.98 -11.86 21.36
N THR A 5 13.23 -10.95 21.96
CA THR A 5 12.94 -9.62 21.37
C THR A 5 14.18 -8.72 21.45
N TRP A 6 14.95 -8.82 22.54
CA TRP A 6 16.19 -8.06 22.72
C TRP A 6 17.26 -8.45 21.69
N VAL A 7 17.45 -9.76 21.45
CA VAL A 7 18.39 -10.25 20.41
C VAL A 7 17.83 -10.20 18.98
N GLY A 8 16.63 -9.63 18.77
CA GLY A 8 16.05 -9.45 17.43
C GLY A 8 15.49 -10.73 16.78
N LEU A 9 15.34 -11.81 17.54
CA LEU A 9 14.72 -13.05 17.08
C LEU A 9 13.19 -13.00 17.10
N ARG A 10 12.57 -11.97 17.71
CA ARG A 10 11.13 -11.74 17.68
C ARG A 10 10.82 -10.27 17.49
N ARG A 11 9.72 -9.96 16.80
CA ARG A 11 9.23 -8.58 16.61
C ARG A 11 8.97 -7.89 17.94
N ARG A 12 9.20 -6.58 17.99
CA ARG A 12 9.03 -5.76 19.22
C ARG A 12 7.60 -5.28 19.41
N ASN A 13 6.92 -4.95 18.33
CA ASN A 13 5.55 -4.45 18.32
C ASN A 13 4.85 -4.83 17.00
N GLN A 14 3.58 -4.41 16.85
CA GLN A 14 2.77 -4.73 15.66
C GLN A 14 3.22 -4.02 14.37
N TRP A 15 3.97 -2.92 14.48
CA TRP A 15 4.46 -2.12 13.35
C TRP A 15 5.74 -2.69 12.72
N GLU A 16 6.31 -3.73 13.31
CA GLU A 16 7.47 -4.43 12.79
C GLU A 16 7.09 -5.70 12.02
N SER A 17 7.84 -5.98 10.96
CA SER A 17 7.73 -7.26 10.24
C SER A 17 7.95 -8.43 11.19
N LEU A 18 7.21 -9.51 10.95
CA LEU A 18 7.45 -10.77 11.63
C LEU A 18 8.85 -11.30 11.27
N THR A 19 9.56 -11.79 12.28
CA THR A 19 10.82 -12.53 12.06
C THR A 19 10.54 -13.94 11.56
N LEU A 20 11.57 -14.65 11.09
CA LEU A 20 11.44 -16.08 10.75
C LEU A 20 10.92 -16.88 11.94
N LEU A 21 11.42 -16.63 13.14
CA LEU A 21 10.98 -17.33 14.33
C LEU A 21 9.53 -17.00 14.68
N ASP A 22 9.09 -15.74 14.53
CA ASP A 22 7.67 -15.40 14.73
C ASP A 22 6.76 -16.14 13.76
N HIS A 23 7.17 -16.25 12.48
CA HIS A 23 6.43 -17.02 11.49
C HIS A 23 6.32 -18.49 11.89
N LEU A 24 7.44 -19.14 12.22
CA LEU A 24 7.46 -20.56 12.60
C LEU A 24 6.71 -20.84 13.90
N LEU A 25 6.80 -19.95 14.90
CA LEU A 25 6.10 -20.13 16.17
C LEU A 25 4.60 -19.89 16.04
N THR A 26 4.17 -18.99 15.14
CA THR A 26 2.75 -18.65 15.00
C THR A 26 2.02 -19.58 14.04
N SER A 27 2.60 -19.90 12.88
CA SER A 27 2.04 -20.85 11.92
C SER A 27 3.08 -21.24 10.84
N PRO A 28 3.77 -22.38 10.97
CA PRO A 28 4.63 -22.92 9.91
C PRO A 28 3.87 -23.16 8.60
N LEU A 29 2.62 -23.62 8.66
CA LEU A 29 1.78 -23.87 7.49
C LEU A 29 1.55 -22.59 6.69
N THR A 30 1.14 -21.52 7.37
CA THR A 30 0.96 -20.22 6.72
C THR A 30 2.27 -19.71 6.15
N PHE A 31 3.38 -19.84 6.89
CA PHE A 31 4.69 -19.42 6.41
C PHE A 31 5.14 -20.14 5.14
N LEU A 32 5.04 -21.47 5.09
CA LEU A 32 5.39 -22.28 3.93
C LEU A 32 4.47 -21.97 2.75
N THR A 33 3.17 -21.81 3.01
CA THR A 33 2.19 -21.43 1.97
C THR A 33 2.50 -20.05 1.40
N THR A 34 2.90 -19.08 2.23
CA THR A 34 3.34 -17.76 1.77
C THR A 34 4.60 -17.84 0.91
N GLN A 35 5.57 -18.72 1.23
CA GLN A 35 6.75 -18.89 0.38
C GLN A 35 6.37 -19.47 -0.99
N PHE A 36 5.50 -20.48 -1.02
CA PHE A 36 4.97 -21.03 -2.27
C PHE A 36 4.21 -19.97 -3.07
N TYR A 37 3.32 -19.22 -2.41
CA TYR A 37 2.54 -18.16 -3.05
C TYR A 37 3.45 -17.13 -3.75
N ARG A 38 4.50 -16.67 -3.06
CA ARG A 38 5.52 -15.76 -3.63
C ARG A 38 6.25 -16.38 -4.82
N LEU A 39 6.63 -17.66 -4.73
CA LEU A 39 7.26 -18.37 -5.84
C LEU A 39 6.33 -18.45 -7.04
N ALA A 40 5.07 -18.81 -6.83
CA ALA A 40 4.07 -18.87 -7.90
C ALA A 40 3.82 -17.49 -8.53
N LEU A 41 3.75 -16.41 -7.74
CA LEU A 41 3.70 -15.05 -8.29
C LEU A 41 4.94 -14.71 -9.12
N PHE A 42 6.13 -15.05 -8.64
CA PHE A 42 7.37 -14.84 -9.37
C PHE A 42 7.36 -15.58 -10.72
N LEU A 43 6.96 -16.85 -10.74
CA LEU A 43 6.83 -17.65 -11.95
C LEU A 43 5.69 -17.16 -12.87
N ARG A 44 4.66 -16.53 -12.30
CA ARG A 44 3.62 -15.82 -13.07
C ARG A 44 4.11 -14.50 -13.62
N GLY A 45 5.21 -13.90 -13.17
CA GLY A 45 5.77 -12.64 -13.69
C GLY A 45 4.85 -11.42 -13.54
N ALA A 46 5.12 -10.36 -14.32
CA ALA A 46 4.48 -9.05 -14.16
C ALA A 46 2.94 -9.09 -14.30
N PRO A 47 2.19 -8.32 -13.48
CA PRO A 47 0.74 -8.36 -13.45
C PRO A 47 0.10 -7.69 -14.68
N PHE A 48 0.83 -6.79 -15.32
CA PHE A 48 0.49 -6.16 -16.58
C PHE A 48 1.77 -5.67 -17.26
N GLY A 49 1.68 -5.34 -18.55
CA GLY A 49 2.69 -4.57 -19.26
C GLY A 49 2.10 -3.27 -19.81
N PRO A 50 2.93 -2.33 -20.28
CA PRO A 50 2.45 -1.17 -21.02
C PRO A 50 1.74 -1.63 -22.31
N PRO A 51 0.73 -0.87 -22.80
CA PRO A 51 0.03 -1.20 -24.03
C PRO A 51 1.00 -1.31 -25.22
N ARG A 52 0.81 -2.32 -26.09
CA ARG A 52 1.66 -2.50 -27.29
C ARG A 52 1.60 -1.26 -28.18
N GLY A 53 2.77 -0.80 -28.64
CA GLY A 53 2.89 0.34 -29.55
C GLY A 53 2.59 1.71 -28.92
N ARG A 54 2.47 1.80 -27.59
CA ARG A 54 2.35 3.08 -26.88
C ARG A 54 3.48 3.25 -25.86
N PRO A 55 4.03 4.46 -25.68
CA PRO A 55 5.04 4.70 -24.67
C PRO A 55 4.46 4.48 -23.26
N PRO A 56 5.21 3.87 -22.33
CA PRO A 56 4.77 3.71 -20.94
C PRO A 56 4.55 5.07 -20.27
N ILE A 57 3.62 5.11 -19.31
CA ILE A 57 3.48 6.23 -18.38
C ILE A 57 4.25 5.83 -17.14
N ARG A 58 5.28 6.62 -16.82
CA ARG A 58 6.16 6.39 -15.69
C ARG A 58 5.59 7.07 -14.45
N VAL A 59 5.10 6.26 -13.53
CA VAL A 59 4.59 6.67 -12.23
C VAL A 59 5.70 6.48 -11.19
N VAL A 60 6.04 7.54 -10.47
CA VAL A 60 7.03 7.55 -9.39
C VAL A 60 6.30 7.62 -8.07
N CYS A 61 6.47 6.61 -7.23
CA CYS A 61 5.73 6.43 -5.99
C CYS A 61 6.63 6.68 -4.79
N ILE A 62 6.22 7.60 -3.92
CA ILE A 62 6.79 7.88 -2.60
C ILE A 62 5.67 8.05 -1.56
N SER A 63 6.03 7.95 -0.28
CA SER A 63 5.15 8.13 0.87
C SER A 63 6.01 8.21 2.14
N ASP A 64 5.45 8.67 3.26
CA ASP A 64 6.10 8.61 4.59
C ASP A 64 7.48 9.30 4.57
N THR A 65 7.51 10.52 4.05
CA THR A 65 8.73 11.35 4.00
C THR A 65 9.00 12.05 5.32
N HIS A 66 7.97 12.31 6.13
CA HIS A 66 8.10 12.81 7.50
C HIS A 66 9.07 13.98 7.64
N ASP A 67 8.77 15.08 6.96
CA ASP A 67 9.55 16.33 6.88
C ASP A 67 10.87 16.24 6.11
N ALA A 68 11.27 15.05 5.65
CA ALA A 68 12.50 14.87 4.91
C ALA A 68 12.31 15.05 3.40
N VAL A 69 13.32 15.64 2.76
CA VAL A 69 13.46 15.62 1.30
C VAL A 69 14.18 14.35 0.89
N VAL A 70 13.70 13.69 -0.16
CA VAL A 70 14.33 12.50 -0.74
C VAL A 70 14.70 12.72 -2.20
N ASP A 71 15.67 11.95 -2.71
CA ASP A 71 15.92 11.89 -4.15
C ASP A 71 14.74 11.21 -4.87
N VAL A 72 14.22 11.88 -5.90
CA VAL A 72 13.04 11.44 -6.66
C VAL A 72 13.42 11.37 -8.14
N PRO A 73 13.42 10.17 -8.75
CA PRO A 73 13.75 10.03 -10.16
C PRO A 73 12.69 10.69 -11.05
N PRO A 74 13.06 11.10 -12.28
CA PRO A 74 12.11 11.71 -13.20
C PRO A 74 11.02 10.72 -13.63
N GLY A 75 9.81 11.25 -13.86
CA GLY A 75 8.66 10.51 -14.34
C GLY A 75 7.55 11.42 -14.85
N ASP A 76 6.51 10.81 -15.40
CA ASP A 76 5.36 11.55 -15.92
C ASP A 76 4.37 11.92 -14.81
N VAL A 77 4.28 11.06 -13.79
CA VAL A 77 3.41 11.25 -12.62
C VAL A 77 4.22 11.00 -11.35
N LEU A 78 4.20 11.95 -10.42
CA LEU A 78 4.63 11.74 -9.04
C LEU A 78 3.41 11.47 -8.17
N VAL A 79 3.47 10.45 -7.34
CA VAL A 79 2.47 10.14 -6.31
C VAL A 79 3.13 10.18 -4.94
N HIS A 80 2.60 11.02 -4.04
CA HIS A 80 2.89 11.00 -2.61
C HIS A 80 1.69 10.45 -1.83
N ALA A 81 1.84 9.29 -1.19
CA ALA A 81 0.73 8.56 -0.56
C ALA A 81 0.59 8.81 0.96
N GLY A 82 0.76 10.06 1.39
CA GLY A 82 0.58 10.49 2.78
C GLY A 82 1.82 10.48 3.67
N ASP A 83 1.66 11.06 4.86
CA ASP A 83 2.69 11.32 5.86
C ASP A 83 3.84 12.15 5.28
N LEU A 84 3.46 13.34 4.78
CA LEU A 84 4.40 14.37 4.34
C LEU A 84 5.27 14.83 5.52
N THR A 85 4.68 14.92 6.71
CA THR A 85 5.26 15.56 7.89
C THR A 85 5.27 14.64 9.13
N ASN A 86 5.91 15.06 10.22
CA ASN A 86 5.78 14.41 11.52
C ASN A 86 4.66 15.03 12.38
N ASP A 87 4.56 16.36 12.37
CA ASP A 87 3.70 17.10 13.31
C ASP A 87 2.41 17.63 12.67
N GLY A 88 2.36 17.74 11.34
CA GLY A 88 1.14 18.09 10.62
C GLY A 88 0.72 19.55 10.70
N SER A 89 1.60 20.46 11.13
CA SER A 89 1.32 21.90 11.12
C SER A 89 1.21 22.44 9.69
N ALA A 90 0.46 23.53 9.49
CA ALA A 90 0.34 24.14 8.16
C ALA A 90 1.72 24.54 7.60
N ALA A 91 2.60 25.08 8.45
CA ALA A 91 3.93 25.51 8.06
C ALA A 91 4.82 24.34 7.62
N ASP A 92 4.74 23.19 8.28
CA ASP A 92 5.54 22.01 7.93
C ASP A 92 5.04 21.39 6.64
N ILE A 93 3.72 21.27 6.50
CA ILE A 93 3.09 20.76 5.30
C ILE A 93 3.43 21.67 4.10
N GLN A 94 3.35 23.00 4.25
CA GLN A 94 3.70 23.91 3.16
C GLN A 94 5.14 23.70 2.67
N ARG A 95 6.11 23.49 3.57
CA ARG A 95 7.50 23.21 3.17
C ARG A 95 7.63 21.92 2.35
N GLN A 96 6.85 20.89 2.67
CA GLN A 96 6.81 19.66 1.88
C GLN A 96 6.13 19.87 0.53
N LEU A 97 5.02 20.61 0.48
CA LEU A 97 4.33 20.96 -0.76
C LEU A 97 5.25 21.77 -1.69
N ASP A 98 5.99 22.74 -1.18
CA ASP A 98 6.93 23.56 -1.94
C ASP A 98 8.06 22.73 -2.55
N TRP A 99 8.60 21.77 -1.77
CA TRP A 99 9.56 20.80 -2.29
C TRP A 99 8.97 19.96 -3.43
N LEU A 100 7.76 19.41 -3.24
CA LEU A 100 7.08 18.60 -4.26
C LEU A 100 6.80 19.39 -5.54
N LYS A 101 6.41 20.67 -5.42
CA LYS A 101 6.18 21.58 -6.57
C LYS A 101 7.46 21.75 -7.40
N GLY A 102 8.61 21.84 -6.75
CA GLY A 102 9.92 21.99 -7.38
C GLY A 102 10.41 20.78 -8.19
N LEU A 103 9.77 19.61 -8.05
CA LEU A 103 10.13 18.41 -8.80
C LEU A 103 9.68 18.49 -10.28
N PRO A 104 10.41 17.86 -11.22
CA PRO A 104 10.19 18.06 -12.66
C PRO A 104 8.96 17.33 -13.23
N HIS A 105 8.21 16.58 -12.41
CA HIS A 105 7.08 15.78 -12.85
C HIS A 105 5.91 16.68 -13.32
N PRO A 106 5.36 16.47 -14.53
CA PRO A 106 4.24 17.26 -15.04
C PRO A 106 2.97 17.15 -14.20
N LEU A 107 2.70 15.97 -13.64
CA LEU A 107 1.59 15.72 -12.74
C LEU A 107 2.13 15.27 -11.37
N LYS A 108 1.70 15.95 -10.31
CA LYS A 108 1.97 15.56 -8.92
C LYS A 108 0.64 15.32 -8.21
N VAL A 109 0.45 14.11 -7.71
CA VAL A 109 -0.73 13.70 -6.95
C VAL A 109 -0.32 13.49 -5.50
N VAL A 110 -1.08 14.08 -4.58
CA VAL A 110 -0.81 14.01 -3.14
C VAL A 110 -2.07 13.55 -2.43
N VAL A 111 -1.91 12.61 -1.52
CA VAL A 111 -2.92 12.23 -0.51
C VAL A 111 -2.27 12.50 0.85
N ALA A 112 -3.06 12.92 1.84
CA ALA A 112 -2.61 13.10 3.22
C ALA A 112 -2.48 11.76 3.95
N GLY A 113 -1.62 11.71 4.97
CA GLY A 113 -1.54 10.59 5.91
C GLY A 113 -2.04 10.94 7.30
N ASN A 114 -1.79 10.05 8.26
CA ASN A 114 -2.22 10.28 9.64
C ASN A 114 -1.40 11.36 10.37
N HIS A 115 -0.20 11.69 9.90
CA HIS A 115 0.62 12.76 10.44
C HIS A 115 0.32 14.14 9.85
N ASP A 116 -0.47 14.24 8.78
CA ASP A 116 -0.71 15.51 8.09
C ASP A 116 -1.95 16.24 8.67
N SER A 117 -1.92 16.48 9.98
CA SER A 117 -3.03 16.95 10.83
C SER A 117 -3.79 18.18 10.33
N TYR A 118 -3.14 19.13 9.65
CA TYR A 118 -3.81 20.30 9.10
C TYR A 118 -4.97 19.95 8.15
N PHE A 119 -4.83 18.88 7.35
CA PHE A 119 -5.82 18.51 6.35
C PHE A 119 -7.13 17.99 6.96
N ASP A 120 -7.10 17.39 8.16
CA ASP A 120 -8.32 16.97 8.87
C ASP A 120 -8.75 18.06 9.87
N PRO A 121 -9.90 18.73 9.65
CA PRO A 121 -10.38 19.78 10.57
C PRO A 121 -10.56 19.31 12.02
N ARG A 122 -10.72 18.00 12.26
CA ARG A 122 -10.85 17.42 13.61
C ARG A 122 -9.51 17.26 14.32
N SER A 123 -8.41 17.33 13.57
CA SER A 123 -7.05 17.08 14.03
C SER A 123 -6.14 18.30 13.91
N ARG A 124 -6.59 19.35 13.19
CA ARG A 124 -5.86 20.60 13.00
C ARG A 124 -5.52 21.27 14.35
N SER A 125 -4.32 21.84 14.43
CA SER A 125 -3.85 22.51 15.64
C SER A 125 -4.62 23.82 15.90
N ASP A 126 -4.78 24.18 17.19
CA ASP A 126 -5.39 25.46 17.58
C ASP A 126 -4.59 26.67 17.07
N GLU A 127 -3.30 26.52 16.82
CA GLU A 127 -2.45 27.57 16.26
C GLU A 127 -2.77 27.81 14.78
N ASP A 128 -2.87 26.75 13.97
CA ASP A 128 -3.25 26.86 12.55
C ASP A 128 -4.67 27.45 12.40
N VAL A 129 -5.59 27.06 13.28
CA VAL A 129 -6.96 27.62 13.29
C VAL A 129 -6.96 29.10 13.65
N ARG A 130 -6.26 29.50 14.72
CA ARG A 130 -6.23 30.90 15.18
C ARG A 130 -5.49 31.84 14.23
N SER A 131 -4.43 31.35 13.58
CA SER A 131 -3.66 32.13 12.60
C SER A 131 -4.38 32.29 11.27
N GLY A 132 -5.42 31.50 11.00
CA GLY A 132 -6.07 31.45 9.69
C GLY A 132 -5.14 30.92 8.62
N ALA A 133 -4.28 29.95 8.97
CA ALA A 133 -3.30 29.40 8.04
C ALA A 133 -3.99 28.77 6.83
N GLU A 134 -3.44 29.02 5.64
CA GLU A 134 -3.88 28.45 4.37
C GLU A 134 -2.70 27.78 3.68
N LEU A 135 -2.96 26.64 3.04
CA LEU A 135 -1.97 25.94 2.22
C LEU A 135 -2.11 26.35 0.77
N ASP A 136 -0.98 26.65 0.14
CA ASP A 136 -0.89 26.79 -1.30
C ASP A 136 -0.71 25.40 -1.93
N LEU A 137 -1.75 24.91 -2.59
CA LEU A 137 -1.77 23.63 -3.32
C LEU A 137 -1.52 23.80 -4.83
N ASP A 138 -1.24 25.01 -5.31
CA ASP A 138 -1.09 25.27 -6.74
C ASP A 138 -0.01 24.40 -7.38
N GLY A 139 -0.32 23.82 -8.55
CA GLY A 139 0.57 22.89 -9.24
C GLY A 139 0.59 21.47 -8.67
N LEU A 140 -0.18 21.19 -7.62
CA LEU A 140 -0.40 19.86 -7.07
C LEU A 140 -1.86 19.43 -7.23
N VAL A 141 -2.10 18.13 -7.31
CA VAL A 141 -3.45 17.56 -7.25
C VAL A 141 -3.59 16.84 -5.93
N TYR A 142 -4.14 17.53 -4.94
CA TYR A 142 -4.53 16.93 -3.66
C TYR A 142 -5.84 16.16 -3.84
N LEU A 143 -5.92 14.93 -3.31
CA LEU A 143 -7.11 14.07 -3.40
C LEU A 143 -7.55 13.61 -2.01
N GLU A 144 -8.81 13.89 -1.68
CA GLU A 144 -9.43 13.54 -0.41
C GLU A 144 -10.79 12.84 -0.62
N GLY A 145 -10.77 11.61 -1.14
CA GLY A 145 -11.97 10.88 -1.52
C GLY A 145 -12.51 11.26 -2.91
N GLU A 146 -11.65 11.79 -3.77
CA GLU A 146 -12.02 12.31 -5.08
C GLU A 146 -11.30 11.59 -6.23
N LEU A 147 -11.91 11.64 -7.42
CA LEU A 147 -11.34 11.14 -8.66
C LEU A 147 -10.91 12.29 -9.55
N THR A 148 -9.66 12.26 -10.01
CA THR A 148 -9.20 13.10 -11.12
C THR A 148 -8.96 12.25 -12.37
N VAL A 149 -9.22 12.80 -13.54
CA VAL A 149 -8.89 12.16 -14.82
C VAL A 149 -7.95 13.06 -15.58
N ARG A 150 -6.78 12.54 -15.93
CA ARG A 150 -5.72 13.29 -16.62
C ARG A 150 -5.39 12.64 -17.95
N ASP A 151 -5.14 13.46 -18.97
CA ASP A 151 -4.57 12.97 -20.23
C ASP A 151 -3.05 12.98 -20.11
N ILE A 152 -2.44 11.79 -20.22
CA ILE A 152 -1.01 11.59 -20.07
C ILE A 152 -0.54 10.77 -21.26
N LYS A 153 0.28 11.37 -22.12
CA LYS A 153 0.77 10.75 -23.37
C LYS A 153 -0.38 10.22 -24.26
N GLY A 154 -1.48 10.97 -24.38
CA GLY A 154 -2.63 10.60 -25.21
C GLY A 154 -3.47 9.45 -24.63
N ARG A 155 -3.36 9.21 -23.32
CA ARG A 155 -4.15 8.22 -22.58
C ARG A 155 -4.83 8.90 -21.41
N ARG A 156 -6.16 8.71 -21.30
CA ARG A 156 -6.91 9.11 -20.10
C ARG A 156 -6.58 8.14 -18.97
N VAL A 157 -6.08 8.66 -17.86
CA VAL A 157 -5.77 7.92 -16.64
C VAL A 157 -6.63 8.46 -15.52
N ALA A 158 -7.41 7.58 -14.90
CA ALA A 158 -8.26 7.90 -13.75
C ALA A 158 -7.52 7.59 -12.45
N ILE A 159 -7.35 8.61 -11.60
CA ILE A 159 -6.62 8.53 -10.33
C ILE A 159 -7.57 8.88 -9.21
N PHE A 160 -7.80 7.93 -8.29
CA PHE A 160 -8.61 8.13 -7.09
C PHE A 160 -7.70 8.15 -5.87
N GLY A 161 -7.89 9.12 -4.99
CA GLY A 161 -7.08 9.29 -3.78
C GLY A 161 -7.94 9.46 -2.54
N ALA A 162 -7.60 8.81 -1.42
CA ALA A 162 -8.30 8.99 -0.15
C ALA A 162 -7.39 8.70 1.06
N PRO A 163 -7.39 9.56 2.10
CA PRO A 163 -6.47 9.44 3.23
C PRO A 163 -6.97 8.54 4.37
N ASP A 164 -8.23 8.07 4.32
CA ASP A 164 -8.88 7.36 5.42
C ASP A 164 -8.03 6.18 5.92
N ILE A 165 -7.77 6.14 7.23
CA ILE A 165 -6.96 5.10 7.86
C ILE A 165 -7.59 4.57 9.15
N PRO A 166 -7.50 3.26 9.47
CA PRO A 166 -7.89 2.76 10.78
C PRO A 166 -7.14 3.50 11.89
N GLU A 167 -7.78 3.69 13.04
CA GLU A 167 -7.13 4.24 14.24
C GLU A 167 -5.76 3.58 14.49
N CYS A 168 -4.71 4.40 14.48
CA CYS A 168 -3.31 3.99 14.55
C CYS A 168 -2.52 4.75 15.63
N GLY A 169 -3.07 5.83 16.17
CA GLY A 169 -2.36 6.71 17.10
C GLY A 169 -3.26 7.62 17.92
N PRO A 170 -2.72 8.75 18.42
CA PRO A 170 -3.46 9.72 19.23
C PRO A 170 -4.58 10.38 18.41
N ARG A 171 -5.51 11.06 19.09
CA ARG A 171 -6.62 11.79 18.42
C ARG A 171 -6.15 12.94 17.52
N SER A 172 -4.94 13.44 17.74
CA SER A 172 -4.32 14.45 16.89
C SER A 172 -3.91 13.94 15.52
N PHE A 173 -3.89 12.63 15.29
CA PHE A 173 -3.65 12.06 13.96
C PHE A 173 -4.88 12.21 13.06
N ALA A 174 -4.63 12.61 11.82
CA ALA A 174 -5.64 12.91 10.81
C ALA A 174 -6.31 11.65 10.26
N PHE A 175 -7.54 11.82 9.75
CA PHE A 175 -8.26 10.86 8.92
C PHE A 175 -8.48 9.47 9.52
N GLN A 176 -8.33 9.36 10.84
CA GLN A 176 -8.61 8.13 11.56
C GLN A 176 -10.11 7.84 11.58
N TYR A 177 -10.44 6.56 11.47
CA TYR A 177 -11.79 6.05 11.68
C TYR A 177 -11.79 4.84 12.62
N PRO A 178 -12.85 4.69 13.44
CA PRO A 178 -12.93 3.60 14.40
C PRO A 178 -13.09 2.24 13.69
N PRO A 179 -12.77 1.11 14.34
CA PRO A 179 -12.92 -0.22 13.74
C PRO A 179 -14.35 -0.56 13.27
N SER A 180 -15.38 0.08 13.83
CA SER A 180 -16.78 -0.06 13.40
C SER A 180 -17.12 0.76 12.14
N GLY A 181 -16.28 1.73 11.77
CA GLY A 181 -16.44 2.57 10.60
C GLY A 181 -16.17 1.82 9.29
N GLN A 182 -16.95 2.13 8.26
CA GLN A 182 -16.77 1.56 6.91
C GLN A 182 -16.65 2.67 5.86
N PRO A 183 -15.64 3.56 5.97
CA PRO A 183 -15.54 4.70 5.04
C PRO A 183 -15.32 4.25 3.59
N TRP A 184 -14.77 3.06 3.40
CA TRP A 184 -14.46 2.51 2.08
C TRP A 184 -15.68 1.94 1.34
N LEU A 185 -16.84 1.77 1.98
CA LEU A 185 -17.98 1.10 1.34
C LEU A 185 -18.40 1.82 0.05
N SER A 186 -18.16 1.20 -1.11
CA SER A 186 -18.46 1.74 -2.44
C SER A 186 -17.80 3.09 -2.74
N LYS A 187 -16.75 3.46 -2.01
CA LYS A 187 -16.10 4.78 -2.11
C LYS A 187 -15.26 4.91 -3.39
N VAL A 188 -14.64 3.83 -3.87
CA VAL A 188 -13.70 3.88 -5.01
C VAL A 188 -14.42 3.73 -6.35
N PRO A 189 -14.38 4.70 -7.28
CA PRO A 189 -15.07 4.55 -8.57
C PRO A 189 -14.53 3.37 -9.40
N PRO A 190 -15.39 2.57 -10.08
CA PRO A 190 -14.96 1.40 -10.87
C PRO A 190 -13.96 1.71 -12.00
N GLN A 191 -13.95 2.94 -12.51
CA GLN A 191 -13.05 3.38 -13.57
C GLN A 191 -11.63 3.71 -13.10
N THR A 192 -11.31 3.54 -11.82
CA THR A 192 -10.01 3.92 -11.24
C THR A 192 -8.88 3.06 -11.80
N ASP A 193 -7.91 3.70 -12.47
CA ASP A 193 -6.68 3.05 -12.96
C ASP A 193 -5.60 3.01 -11.87
N ILE A 194 -5.42 4.14 -11.17
CA ILE A 194 -4.47 4.31 -10.08
C ILE A 194 -5.24 4.66 -8.80
N LEU A 195 -5.17 3.77 -7.81
CA LEU A 195 -5.70 4.00 -6.47
C LEU A 195 -4.56 4.51 -5.57
N VAL A 196 -4.77 5.61 -4.86
CA VAL A 196 -3.81 6.16 -3.89
C VAL A 196 -4.48 6.20 -2.52
N THR A 197 -3.94 5.49 -1.55
CA THR A 197 -4.43 5.51 -0.16
C THR A 197 -3.26 5.68 0.78
N HIS A 198 -3.47 6.19 1.99
CA HIS A 198 -2.37 6.22 2.95
C HIS A 198 -2.11 4.84 3.55
N GLY A 199 -3.15 4.23 4.14
CA GLY A 199 -3.08 2.89 4.70
C GLY A 199 -3.06 1.77 3.64
N PRO A 200 -2.41 0.63 3.92
CA PRO A 200 -2.41 -0.53 3.03
C PRO A 200 -3.75 -1.29 3.06
N PRO A 201 -4.15 -1.98 1.96
CA PRO A 201 -5.19 -2.99 2.03
C PRO A 201 -4.71 -4.19 2.88
N LYS A 202 -5.63 -4.84 3.57
CA LYS A 202 -5.30 -5.99 4.42
C LYS A 202 -4.55 -7.07 3.62
N HIS A 203 -3.56 -7.69 4.25
CA HIS A 203 -2.72 -8.79 3.75
C HIS A 203 -1.65 -8.43 2.70
N HIS A 204 -1.64 -7.20 2.22
CA HIS A 204 -0.74 -6.77 1.14
C HIS A 204 0.20 -5.68 1.61
N LEU A 205 1.46 -6.05 1.82
CA LEU A 205 2.52 -5.14 2.26
C LEU A 205 2.09 -4.30 3.49
N ASP A 206 1.41 -4.95 4.44
CA ASP A 206 0.65 -4.26 5.49
C ASP A 206 1.16 -4.52 6.91
N VAL A 207 2.16 -5.38 7.11
CA VAL A 207 2.62 -5.87 8.43
C VAL A 207 1.49 -6.33 9.40
N GLY A 208 0.28 -6.60 8.88
CA GLY A 208 -0.91 -6.93 9.67
C GLY A 208 -1.75 -5.74 10.16
N VAL A 209 -1.52 -4.52 9.67
CA VAL A 209 -2.32 -3.31 10.01
C VAL A 209 -3.26 -2.87 8.87
N GLY A 210 -3.31 -3.62 7.77
CA GLY A 210 -4.08 -3.22 6.59
C GLY A 210 -5.59 -3.31 6.77
N CYS A 211 -6.31 -2.48 6.01
CA CYS A 211 -7.75 -2.36 6.12
C CYS A 211 -8.51 -3.45 5.35
N PRO A 212 -9.40 -4.23 6.00
CA PRO A 212 -10.22 -5.23 5.31
C PRO A 212 -11.28 -4.62 4.36
N HIS A 213 -11.79 -3.43 4.66
CA HIS A 213 -12.77 -2.76 3.80
C HIS A 213 -12.14 -2.22 2.52
N LEU A 214 -10.92 -1.68 2.63
CA LEU A 214 -10.12 -1.30 1.46
C LEU A 214 -9.80 -2.50 0.57
N LEU A 215 -9.45 -3.66 1.16
CA LEU A 215 -9.24 -4.89 0.38
C LEU A 215 -10.48 -5.28 -0.44
N ARG A 216 -11.70 -5.12 0.12
CA ARG A 216 -12.94 -5.39 -0.62
C ARG A 216 -13.12 -4.46 -1.82
N GLU A 217 -12.81 -3.17 -1.65
CA GLU A 217 -12.85 -2.20 -2.74
C GLU A 217 -11.83 -2.52 -3.83
N VAL A 218 -10.62 -2.95 -3.45
CA VAL A 218 -9.58 -3.40 -4.37
C VAL A 218 -10.05 -4.60 -5.20
N TRP A 219 -10.73 -5.59 -4.59
CA TRP A 219 -11.36 -6.71 -5.32
C TRP A 219 -12.49 -6.28 -6.25
N ARG A 220 -13.25 -5.24 -5.87
CA ARG A 220 -14.37 -4.72 -6.66
C ARG A 220 -13.89 -3.93 -7.87
N VAL A 221 -12.91 -3.07 -7.69
CA VAL A 221 -12.44 -2.10 -8.69
C VAL A 221 -11.28 -2.65 -9.52
N LYS A 222 -10.38 -3.43 -8.91
CA LYS A 222 -9.21 -4.03 -9.55
C LYS A 222 -8.31 -2.99 -10.23
N PRO A 223 -7.89 -1.92 -9.52
CA PRO A 223 -7.08 -0.85 -10.11
C PRO A 223 -5.77 -1.41 -10.66
N ARG A 224 -5.23 -0.87 -11.76
CA ARG A 224 -3.95 -1.37 -12.30
C ARG A 224 -2.81 -1.15 -11.30
N LEU A 225 -2.78 0.02 -10.66
CA LEU A 225 -1.78 0.38 -9.66
C LEU A 225 -2.47 0.82 -8.38
N HIS A 226 -2.02 0.32 -7.24
CA HIS A 226 -2.44 0.81 -5.92
C HIS A 226 -1.19 1.25 -5.15
N VAL A 227 -1.08 2.55 -4.88
CA VAL A 227 0.04 3.17 -4.16
C VAL A 227 -0.41 3.53 -2.75
N PHE A 228 0.40 3.14 -1.76
CA PHE A 228 0.16 3.42 -0.35
C PHE A 228 1.45 3.46 0.47
N GLY A 229 1.34 3.73 1.76
CA GLY A 229 2.45 3.88 2.69
C GLY A 229 2.14 3.30 4.07
N HIS A 230 2.43 4.07 5.12
CA HIS A 230 2.13 3.85 6.54
C HIS A 230 2.86 2.67 7.20
N ALA A 231 2.81 1.49 6.56
CA ALA A 231 3.51 0.30 7.02
C ALA A 231 4.99 0.31 6.60
N HIS A 232 5.81 1.14 7.25
CA HIS A 232 7.23 1.37 6.88
C HIS A 232 8.07 0.08 6.73
N CYS A 233 7.78 -0.92 7.58
CA CYS A 233 8.46 -2.20 7.59
C CYS A 233 8.07 -3.13 6.42
N ALA A 234 7.03 -2.80 5.67
CA ALA A 234 6.57 -3.55 4.51
C ALA A 234 6.76 -2.81 3.17
N TYR A 235 7.66 -1.81 3.12
CA TYR A 235 8.11 -1.20 1.87
C TYR A 235 8.38 -2.24 0.78
N GLY A 236 7.86 -2.00 -0.42
CA GLY A 236 8.10 -2.86 -1.57
C GLY A 236 6.94 -2.84 -2.56
N LYS A 237 6.91 -3.85 -3.42
CA LYS A 237 5.86 -4.04 -4.42
C LYS A 237 5.44 -5.50 -4.49
N GLU A 238 4.15 -5.73 -4.74
CA GLU A 238 3.55 -7.05 -4.84
C GLU A 238 2.59 -7.10 -6.04
N SER A 239 2.62 -8.19 -6.78
CA SER A 239 1.65 -8.45 -7.85
C SER A 239 0.44 -9.16 -7.26
N VAL A 240 -0.75 -8.72 -7.62
CA VAL A 240 -2.02 -9.30 -7.18
C VAL A 240 -2.82 -9.73 -8.40
N PHE A 241 -3.34 -10.96 -8.37
CA PHE A 241 -4.16 -11.50 -9.43
C PHE A 241 -5.52 -11.88 -8.86
N PHE A 242 -6.60 -11.33 -9.40
CA PHE A 242 -7.93 -11.52 -8.84
C PHE A 242 -8.55 -12.87 -9.23
N ASP A 243 -7.96 -13.96 -8.74
CA ASP A 243 -8.34 -15.35 -9.03
C ASP A 243 -8.44 -16.21 -7.75
N ASP A 244 -8.74 -17.50 -7.93
CA ASP A 244 -8.98 -18.44 -6.83
C ASP A 244 -7.75 -18.67 -5.95
N MET A 245 -6.53 -18.56 -6.50
CA MET A 245 -5.30 -18.68 -5.72
C MET A 245 -5.20 -17.52 -4.73
N GLN A 246 -5.48 -16.30 -5.20
CA GLN A 246 -5.48 -15.09 -4.36
C GLN A 246 -6.57 -15.16 -3.29
N LEU A 247 -7.79 -15.55 -3.65
CA LEU A 247 -8.90 -15.73 -2.69
C LEU A 247 -8.54 -16.76 -1.61
N ALA A 248 -7.98 -17.91 -1.99
CA ALA A 248 -7.56 -18.93 -1.04
C ALA A 248 -6.44 -18.44 -0.12
N TYR A 249 -5.49 -17.66 -0.66
CA TYR A 249 -4.37 -17.10 0.09
C TYR A 249 -4.83 -16.08 1.13
N GLU A 250 -5.65 -15.10 0.74
CA GLU A 250 -6.18 -14.10 1.68
C GLU A 250 -7.11 -14.71 2.73
N ARG A 251 -7.85 -15.77 2.36
CA ARG A 251 -8.67 -16.54 3.31
C ARG A 251 -7.80 -17.28 4.33
N LEU A 252 -6.70 -17.90 3.89
CA LEU A 252 -5.71 -18.51 4.78
C LEU A 252 -5.14 -17.48 5.76
N LEU A 253 -4.68 -16.33 5.26
CA LEU A 253 -4.11 -15.26 6.10
C LEU A 253 -5.13 -14.66 7.08
N SER A 254 -6.43 -14.75 6.78
CA SER A 254 -7.51 -14.31 7.66
C SER A 254 -7.83 -15.30 8.78
N ARG A 255 -7.26 -16.51 8.76
CA ARG A 255 -7.51 -17.49 9.82
C ARG A 255 -6.73 -17.18 11.10
N PRO A 256 -7.28 -17.55 12.27
CA PRO A 256 -6.53 -17.53 13.51
C PRO A 256 -5.27 -18.39 13.42
N ARG A 257 -4.13 -17.84 13.83
CA ARG A 257 -2.87 -18.58 13.93
C ARG A 257 -2.90 -19.43 15.20
N ARG A 258 -2.74 -20.75 15.04
CA ARG A 258 -2.93 -21.72 16.14
C ARG A 258 -1.65 -22.07 16.90
N GLY A 259 -0.53 -21.49 16.49
CA GLY A 259 0.79 -21.78 17.06
C GLY A 259 1.39 -23.07 16.50
N LEU A 260 2.71 -23.21 16.66
CA LEU A 260 3.53 -24.28 16.08
C LEU A 260 2.90 -25.69 16.14
N VAL A 261 2.43 -26.13 17.31
CA VAL A 261 1.95 -27.51 17.52
C VAL A 261 0.60 -27.75 16.85
N TRP A 262 -0.36 -26.85 17.06
CA TRP A 262 -1.73 -27.03 16.55
C TRP A 262 -1.86 -26.74 15.06
N ASP A 263 -0.87 -26.08 14.46
CA ASP A 263 -0.81 -25.86 13.02
C ASP A 263 -0.59 -27.16 12.24
N LEU A 264 0.07 -28.15 12.86
CA LEU A 264 0.30 -29.48 12.28
C LEU A 264 -0.97 -30.34 12.26
N VAL A 265 -2.01 -29.98 13.02
CA VAL A 265 -3.28 -30.71 13.06
C VAL A 265 -4.18 -30.21 11.93
N PRO A 266 -4.63 -31.11 11.02
CA PRO A 266 -5.50 -30.75 9.90
C PRO A 266 -6.70 -29.92 10.34
N ASN A 267 -6.96 -28.84 9.61
CA ASN A 267 -8.06 -27.92 9.83
C ASN A 267 -8.35 -27.14 8.54
N GLN A 268 -9.25 -26.17 8.59
CA GLN A 268 -9.63 -25.43 7.40
C GLN A 268 -8.46 -24.63 6.76
N ALA A 269 -7.41 -24.25 7.52
CA ALA A 269 -6.19 -23.67 6.97
C ALA A 269 -5.44 -24.64 6.04
N TRP A 270 -5.47 -25.95 6.32
CA TRP A 270 -4.91 -26.97 5.44
C TRP A 270 -5.67 -27.04 4.12
N VAL A 271 -7.00 -26.92 4.16
CA VAL A 271 -7.83 -26.87 2.95
C VAL A 271 -7.48 -25.64 2.12
N ASP A 272 -7.34 -24.47 2.76
CA ASP A 272 -6.97 -23.24 2.07
C ASP A 272 -5.55 -23.31 1.48
N MET A 273 -4.58 -23.89 2.21
CA MET A 273 -3.24 -24.16 1.68
C MET A 273 -3.32 -25.05 0.42
N LEU A 274 -4.04 -26.17 0.48
CA LEU A 274 -4.17 -27.08 -0.66
C LEU A 274 -4.78 -26.38 -1.88
N GLN A 275 -5.75 -25.48 -1.67
CA GLN A 275 -6.30 -24.64 -2.73
C GLN A 275 -5.27 -23.66 -3.29
N VAL A 276 -4.48 -22.99 -2.45
CA VAL A 276 -3.38 -22.13 -2.91
C VAL A 276 -2.38 -22.91 -3.77
N LEU A 277 -1.97 -24.11 -3.32
CA LEU A 277 -1.05 -24.97 -4.07
C LEU A 277 -1.65 -25.37 -5.42
N PHE A 278 -2.87 -25.88 -5.42
CA PHE A 278 -3.56 -26.34 -6.62
C PHE A 278 -3.76 -25.22 -7.65
N HIS A 279 -4.39 -24.10 -7.23
CA HIS A 279 -4.64 -22.97 -8.12
C HIS A 279 -3.34 -22.25 -8.51
N GLY A 280 -2.31 -22.26 -7.66
CA GLY A 280 -1.00 -21.71 -7.96
C GLY A 280 -0.28 -22.47 -9.06
N VAL A 281 -0.21 -23.80 -8.96
CA VAL A 281 0.36 -24.63 -10.04
C VAL A 281 -0.46 -24.48 -11.31
N HIS A 282 -1.79 -24.54 -11.22
CA HIS A 282 -2.68 -24.40 -12.37
C HIS A 282 -2.52 -23.05 -13.07
N SER A 283 -2.47 -21.93 -12.33
CA SER A 283 -2.33 -20.58 -12.90
C SER A 283 -0.98 -20.34 -13.57
N VAL A 284 0.11 -20.88 -13.01
CA VAL A 284 1.44 -20.86 -13.64
C VAL A 284 1.42 -21.68 -14.93
N LEU A 285 0.98 -22.94 -14.88
CA LEU A 285 0.94 -23.81 -16.05
C LEU A 285 0.07 -23.22 -17.16
N TRP A 286 -1.14 -22.77 -16.82
CA TRP A 286 -2.06 -22.15 -17.80
C TRP A 286 -1.44 -20.93 -18.46
N LYS A 287 -0.73 -20.07 -17.70
CA LYS A 287 -0.03 -18.92 -18.27
C LYS A 287 0.99 -19.36 -19.33
N TRP A 288 1.84 -20.32 -18.99
CA TRP A 288 2.95 -20.71 -19.86
C TRP A 288 2.52 -21.60 -21.03
N LEU A 289 1.47 -22.41 -20.86
CA LEU A 289 0.96 -23.32 -21.88
C LEU A 289 -0.06 -22.68 -22.82
N MET A 290 -0.91 -21.77 -22.33
CA MET A 290 -2.07 -21.26 -23.07
C MET A 290 -2.06 -19.73 -23.25
N GLY A 291 -1.71 -18.97 -22.21
CA GLY A 291 -1.82 -17.51 -22.23
C GLY A 291 -0.67 -16.79 -22.95
N GLY A 292 0.54 -17.35 -22.88
CA GLY A 292 1.76 -16.73 -23.38
C GLY A 292 2.23 -15.51 -22.58
N PRO A 293 3.38 -14.93 -22.93
CA PRO A 293 3.91 -13.73 -22.27
C PRO A 293 2.97 -12.53 -22.45
N GLY A 294 2.47 -11.97 -21.34
CA GLY A 294 1.69 -10.73 -21.33
C GLY A 294 0.16 -10.88 -21.24
N SER A 295 -0.37 -12.08 -21.07
CA SER A 295 -1.81 -12.34 -20.88
C SER A 295 -2.36 -11.93 -19.49
N ASN A 296 -1.48 -11.54 -18.59
CA ASN A 296 -1.80 -11.24 -17.21
C ASN A 296 -2.71 -10.00 -17.09
N ARG A 297 -3.73 -10.12 -16.24
CA ARG A 297 -4.63 -9.03 -15.82
C ARG A 297 -4.65 -8.98 -14.30
N GLY A 298 -3.61 -8.38 -13.73
CA GLY A 298 -3.48 -8.17 -12.29
C GLY A 298 -3.30 -6.71 -11.94
N SER A 299 -3.14 -6.46 -10.64
CA SER A 299 -2.74 -5.19 -10.06
C SER A 299 -1.29 -5.25 -9.59
N LEU A 300 -0.67 -4.08 -9.48
CA LEU A 300 0.55 -3.91 -8.71
C LEU A 300 0.24 -3.09 -7.46
N MET A 301 0.51 -3.68 -6.30
CA MET A 301 0.46 -3.02 -4.99
C MET A 301 1.84 -2.44 -4.70
N VAL A 302 1.90 -1.19 -4.26
CA VAL A 302 3.14 -0.47 -3.99
C VAL A 302 3.06 0.19 -2.62
N ASN A 303 3.79 -0.35 -1.66
CA ASN A 303 4.09 0.34 -0.41
C ASN A 303 5.34 1.21 -0.63
N ALA A 304 5.12 2.51 -0.76
CA ALA A 304 6.08 3.51 -1.17
C ALA A 304 6.80 4.20 0.00
N ALA A 305 6.69 3.67 1.23
CA ALA A 305 7.24 4.29 2.43
C ALA A 305 8.76 4.57 2.34
N GLN A 306 9.14 5.84 2.45
CA GLN A 306 10.54 6.26 2.45
C GLN A 306 11.19 6.09 3.83
N MET A 307 10.40 6.21 4.91
CA MET A 307 10.85 5.92 6.27
C MET A 307 11.41 4.49 6.38
N TYR A 308 12.65 4.37 6.84
CA TYR A 308 13.33 3.09 6.99
C TYR A 308 12.87 2.43 8.30
N LYS A 309 11.84 1.58 8.19
CA LYS A 309 11.28 0.86 9.34
C LYS A 309 10.89 1.86 10.44
N ASN A 310 11.24 1.57 11.68
CA ASN A 310 10.97 2.41 12.85
C ASN A 310 12.22 3.20 13.30
N THR A 311 13.14 3.52 12.37
CA THR A 311 14.42 4.15 12.73
C THR A 311 14.38 5.68 12.81
N GLY A 312 13.28 6.30 12.36
CA GLY A 312 13.18 7.77 12.24
C GLY A 312 14.07 8.34 11.13
N ARG A 313 14.60 7.51 10.22
CA ARG A 313 15.43 7.93 9.10
C ARG A 313 14.77 7.56 7.79
N VAL A 314 14.75 8.48 6.83
CA VAL A 314 14.35 8.16 5.46
C VAL A 314 15.47 7.48 4.68
N LYS A 315 15.08 6.67 3.69
CA LYS A 315 15.94 6.16 2.65
C LYS A 315 15.34 6.60 1.31
N SER A 316 16.10 7.27 0.45
CA SER A 316 15.63 7.62 -0.90
C SER A 316 15.52 6.35 -1.74
N ARG A 317 14.29 5.87 -1.94
CA ARG A 317 13.97 4.59 -2.57
C ARG A 317 12.62 4.63 -3.27
N ALA A 318 12.35 5.70 -4.01
CA ALA A 318 11.14 5.83 -4.82
C ALA A 318 10.93 4.59 -5.69
N ILE A 319 9.69 4.09 -5.75
CA ILE A 319 9.33 2.95 -6.60
C ILE A 319 8.83 3.50 -7.92
N VAL A 320 9.48 3.11 -9.01
CA VAL A 320 9.09 3.51 -10.37
C VAL A 320 8.30 2.38 -11.01
N VAL A 321 7.13 2.71 -11.56
CA VAL A 321 6.22 1.79 -12.23
C VAL A 321 5.86 2.34 -13.61
N ASP A 322 6.01 1.50 -14.63
CA ASP A 322 5.63 1.84 -16.01
C ASP A 322 4.28 1.18 -16.34
N ILE A 323 3.24 1.99 -16.61
CA ILE A 323 1.85 1.54 -16.90
C ILE A 323 1.41 1.77 -18.35
#